data_AF-A0A7V8A8I7-F1
#
_entry.id   AF-A0A7V8A8I7-F1
#
_cell.length_a   1.000
_cell.length_b   1.000
_cell.length_c   1.000
_cell.angle_alpha   90.00
_cell.angle_beta   90.00
_cell.angle_gamma   90.00
#
_symmetry.space_group_name_H-M   'P 1'
#
loop_
_entity.id
_entity.type
_entity.pdbx_description
1 polymer ?
#
loop_
_entity_poly.entity_id
_entity_poly.type
_entity_poly.pdbx_seq_one_letter_code
_entity_poly.pdbx_strand_id
1 'polypeptide(L)' 'MDSDNLSFENEQTIRMAILYFENGMDFADAMHLLSAQNCDKFYTFDKKFVKSAKNIQSPTQVELL' A
#
# COMPACT_ATOMS: atom_id res chain seq x y z
N MET A 1 12.08 -12.46 17.16
CA MET A 1 13.18 -11.48 17.27
C MET A 1 12.57 -10.31 18.01
N ASP A 2 12.67 -10.30 19.33
CA ASP A 2 12.25 -9.15 20.12
C ASP A 2 13.49 -8.26 20.27
N SER A 3 13.57 -7.26 19.39
CA SER A 3 14.52 -6.17 19.52
C SER A 3 13.87 -5.12 20.42
N ASP A 4 14.22 -5.11 21.70
CA ASP A 4 13.62 -4.26 22.75
C ASP A 4 13.64 -2.74 22.45
N ASN A 5 14.35 -2.32 21.39
CA ASN A 5 14.47 -0.93 20.95
C ASN A 5 13.81 -0.64 19.59
N LEU A 6 13.06 -1.58 19.02
CA LEU A 6 12.38 -1.41 17.74
C LEU A 6 10.93 -1.84 17.84
N SER A 7 10.03 -0.88 17.64
CA SER A 7 8.59 -1.09 17.53
C SER A 7 8.10 -0.58 16.17
N PHE A 8 7.22 -1.33 15.52
CA PHE A 8 6.54 -0.86 14.33
C PHE A 8 5.31 -0.04 14.71
N GLU A 9 5.20 1.17 14.16
CA GLU A 9 4.03 2.04 14.38
C GLU A 9 2.73 1.36 13.89
N ASN A 10 2.80 0.69 12.74
CA ASN A 10 1.70 -0.09 12.20
C ASN A 10 2.21 -1.37 11.55
N GLU A 11 2.45 -2.39 12.39
CA GLU A 11 2.95 -3.69 11.96
C GLU A 11 2.07 -4.35 10.89
N GLN A 12 0.75 -4.22 11.00
CA GLN A 12 -0.18 -4.81 10.03
C GLN A 12 -0.06 -4.18 8.65
N THR A 13 0.03 -2.84 8.58
CA THR A 13 0.26 -2.14 7.32
C THR A 13 1.59 -2.54 6.69
N ILE A 14 2.67 -2.65 7.48
CA ILE A 14 3.97 -3.06 6.96
C ILE A 14 3.94 -4.49 6.43
N ARG A 15 3.35 -5.43 7.17
CA ARG A 15 3.20 -6.82 6.73
C ARG A 15 2.39 -6.92 5.44
N MET A 16 1.30 -6.16 5.32
CA MET A 16 0.47 -6.17 4.11
C MET A 16 1.19 -5.50 2.92
N ALA A 17 1.97 -4.45 3.17
CA ALA A 17 2.76 -3.79 2.13
C ALA A 17 3.83 -4.74 1.55
N ILE A 18 4.45 -5.57 2.39
CA ILE A 18 5.37 -6.63 1.95
C ILE A 18 4.63 -7.63 1.04
N LEU A 19 3.42 -8.07 1.41
CA LEU A 19 2.65 -9.00 0.58
C LEU A 19 2.29 -8.38 -0.79
N TYR A 20 1.88 -7.12 -0.83
CA TYR A 20 1.59 -6.43 -2.10
C TYR A 20 2.84 -6.28 -2.96
N PHE A 21 3.99 -5.99 -2.32
CA PHE A 21 5.28 -5.92 -3.00
C PHE A 21 5.69 -7.26 -3.61
N GLU A 22 5.54 -8.37 -2.86
CA GLU A 22 5.79 -9.72 -3.37
C GLU A 22 4.87 -10.08 -4.55
N ASN A 23 3.70 -9.47 -4.65
CA ASN A 23 2.76 -9.62 -5.77
C ASN A 23 3.01 -8.61 -6.92
N GLY A 24 4.11 -7.85 -6.89
CA GLY A 24 4.59 -7.04 -8.01
C GLY A 24 4.19 -5.56 -7.97
N MET A 25 3.60 -5.07 -6.88
CA MET A 25 3.43 -3.63 -6.65
C MET A 25 4.74 -3.01 -6.13
N ASP A 26 4.98 -1.72 -6.36
CA ASP A 26 6.07 -1.02 -5.70
C ASP A 26 5.78 -0.91 -4.19
N PHE A 27 6.81 -1.03 -3.34
CA PHE A 27 6.59 -1.03 -1.88
C PHE A 27 6.03 0.32 -1.38
N ALA A 28 6.46 1.44 -1.96
CA ALA A 28 5.94 2.75 -1.57
C ALA A 28 4.47 2.91 -2.01
N ASP A 29 4.13 2.44 -3.22
CA ASP A 29 2.74 2.39 -3.69
C ASP A 29 1.84 1.55 -2.75
N ALA A 30 2.34 0.40 -2.28
CA ALA A 30 1.61 -0.44 -1.34
C ALA A 30 1.38 0.27 0.00
N MET A 31 2.40 0.94 0.54
CA MET A 31 2.27 1.73 1.77
C MET A 31 1.27 2.87 1.60
N HIS A 32 1.32 3.62 0.50
CA HIS A 32 0.37 4.69 0.22
C HIS A 32 -1.06 4.15 0.12
N LEU A 33 -1.27 3.06 -0.63
CA LEU A 33 -2.58 2.43 -0.78
C LEU A 33 -3.17 1.99 0.56
N LEU A 34 -2.37 1.34 1.40
CA LEU A 34 -2.81 0.85 2.71
C LEU A 34 -3.05 1.98 3.70
N SER A 35 -2.26 3.05 3.65
CA SER A 35 -2.50 4.25 4.47
C SER A 35 -3.83 4.94 4.13
N ALA A 36 -4.32 4.77 2.91
CA ALA A 36 -5.55 5.34 2.41
C ALA A 36 -6.77 4.42 2.53
N GLN A 37 -6.66 3.28 3.23
CA GLN A 37 -7.71 2.26 3.34
C GLN A 37 -9.08 2.78 3.85
N ASN A 38 -9.10 3.93 4.52
CA ASN A 38 -10.30 4.57 5.05
C ASN A 38 -10.91 5.61 4.09
N CYS A 39 -10.33 5.77 2.90
CA CYS A 39 -10.80 6.65 1.84
C CYS A 39 -11.48 5.81 0.76
N ASP A 40 -12.56 6.33 0.17
CA ASP A 40 -13.21 5.70 -0.98
C ASP A 40 -12.25 5.62 -2.19
N LYS A 41 -11.42 6.67 -2.36
CA LYS A 41 -10.51 6.83 -3.50
C LYS A 41 -9.19 7.46 -3.09
N PHE A 42 -8.13 7.06 -3.77
CA PHE A 42 -6.80 7.66 -3.73
C PHE A 42 -6.47 8.26 -5.09
N TYR A 43 -6.32 9.57 -5.16
CA TYR A 43 -5.95 10.26 -6.40
C TYR A 43 -4.44 10.40 -6.51
N THR A 44 -3.87 10.06 -7.67
CA THR A 44 -2.44 10.18 -7.96
C THR A 44 -2.21 10.70 -9.37
N PHE A 45 -1.02 11.26 -9.61
CA PHE A 45 -0.57 11.60 -10.96
C PHE A 45 0.22 10.44 -11.62
N ASP A 46 0.54 9.39 -10.85
CA ASP A 46 1.31 8.26 -11.35
C ASP A 46 0.43 7.22 -12.06
N LYS A 47 0.53 7.20 -13.38
CA LYS A 47 -0.16 6.22 -14.23
C LYS A 47 0.31 4.77 -13.98
N LYS A 48 1.54 4.55 -13.54
CA LYS A 48 2.05 3.22 -13.20
C LYS A 48 1.41 2.73 -11.92
N PHE A 49 1.27 3.58 -10.91
CA PHE A 49 0.58 3.24 -9.66
C PHE A 49 -0.88 2.85 -9.92
N VAL A 50 -1.63 3.67 -10.69
CA VAL A 50 -3.02 3.36 -11.07
C VAL A 50 -3.13 1.99 -11.76
N LYS A 51 -2.17 1.63 -12.63
CA LYS A 51 -2.15 0.31 -13.29
C LYS A 51 -1.81 -0.81 -12.33
N SER A 52 -0.82 -0.60 -11.47
CA SER A 52 -0.38 -1.57 -10.47
C SER A 52 -1.50 -1.90 -9.47
N ALA A 53 -2.19 -0.89 -8.97
CA ALA A 53 -3.29 -1.03 -8.02
C ALA A 53 -4.48 -1.83 -8.54
N LYS A 54 -4.72 -1.85 -9.86
CA LYS A 54 -5.78 -2.65 -10.47
C LYS A 54 -5.53 -4.16 -10.40
N ASN A 55 -4.28 -4.57 -10.22
CA ASN A 55 -3.90 -5.98 -10.12
C ASN A 55 -3.97 -6.51 -8.68
N ILE A 56 -4.26 -5.64 -7.71
CA ILE A 56 -4.35 -5.99 -6.29
C ILE A 56 -5.78 -5.76 -5.81
N GLN A 57 -6.28 -6.67 -5.00
CA GLN A 57 -7.57 -6.50 -4.35
C GLN A 57 -7.43 -5.57 -3.14
N SER A 58 -7.86 -4.32 -3.28
CA SER A 58 -7.81 -3.27 -2.25
C SER A 58 -9.19 -2.65 -2.04
N PRO A 59 -9.56 -2.26 -0.80
CA PRO A 59 -10.80 -1.53 -0.54
C PRO A 59 -10.79 -0.11 -1.13
N THR A 60 -9.62 0.49 -1.31
CA THR A 60 -9.46 1.85 -1.85
C THR A 60 -9.09 1.79 -3.33
N GLN A 61 -9.86 2.51 -4.17
CA GLN A 61 -9.59 2.61 -5.60
C GLN A 61 -8.55 3.70 -5.88
N VAL A 62 -7.55 3.38 -6.71
CA VAL A 62 -6.54 4.36 -7.15
C VAL A 62 -6.95 4.94 -8.50
N GLU A 63 -7.15 6.25 -8.55
CA GLU A 63 -7.58 6.99 -9.75
C GLU A 63 -6.52 8.01 -10.17
N LEU A 64 -6.43 8.24 -11.48
CA LEU A 64 -5.58 9.30 -12.02
C LEU A 64 -6.27 10.65 -11.86
N LEU A 65 -5.57 11.65 -11.31
CA LEU A 65 -6.04 13.04 -11.30
C LEU A 65 -5.94 13.68 -12.70
#